data_AF-A0A353FJ66-F1
#
_entry.id   AF-A0A353FJ66-F1
#
_cell.length_a   1.000
_cell.length_b   1.000
_cell.length_c   1.000
_cell.angle_alpha   90.00
_cell.angle_beta   90.00
_cell.angle_gamma   90.00
#
_symmetry.space_group_name_H-M   'P 1'
#
loop_
_entity.id
_entity.type
_entity.pdbx_description
1 polymer ?
#
loop_
_entity_poly.entity_id
_entity_poly.type
_entity_poly.pdbx_seq_one_letter_code
_entity_poly.pdbx_strand_id
1 'polypeptide(L)'
;TKSFIDLAVFVGFFPQLVAGPIVRAAEFLPQLATSRAWQAVDVRGALVLFFIGFFKKACISDNIAVVVDRYFSSPESYNVLSAWVGVTFASVQVYCDFSGYSDMAIACAALLGYKLRENFNFPFFAGDITELWRRWHMSLSSWLRDYLYIPLGGSRNNSKNDSLSFPIGLAAFFTIACWIFVGKSSSMTFAVAFFLCSVFATVTYLIGTRGQRNTNRNLMLTMLLGGLWHGAAWNYVIWGGMHGLALIFHKEWKRWFPSNRSPGLIRKALGPLLTFWFWALAYLFFRAAGEGENSIQATQHALEGFLFFHSNGTQAIGPSFLIGLIPLLGILHFIAYKGWT
;
A
#
# COMPACT_ATOMS: atom_id res chain seq x y z
N THR A 1 -21.83 -14.89 -14.99
CA THR A 1 -22.33 -15.00 -16.37
C THR A 1 -22.08 -16.41 -16.88
N LYS A 2 -22.95 -16.96 -17.73
CA LYS A 2 -22.69 -18.21 -18.47
C LYS A 2 -22.15 -17.92 -19.88
N SER A 3 -22.13 -16.65 -20.29
CA SER A 3 -21.61 -16.20 -21.58
C SER A 3 -20.08 -16.14 -21.53
N PHE A 4 -19.43 -16.87 -22.45
CA PHE A 4 -17.98 -16.79 -22.64
C PHE A 4 -17.54 -15.38 -23.05
N ILE A 5 -18.35 -14.69 -23.87
CA ILE A 5 -18.05 -13.34 -24.36
C ILE A 5 -18.02 -12.35 -23.18
N ASP A 6 -19.00 -12.40 -22.29
CA ASP A 6 -19.03 -11.51 -21.11
C ASP A 6 -17.83 -11.75 -20.19
N LEU A 7 -17.44 -13.01 -20.03
CA LEU A 7 -16.25 -13.37 -19.27
C LEU A 7 -14.98 -12.84 -19.95
N ALA A 8 -14.86 -13.00 -21.26
CA ALA A 8 -13.73 -12.49 -22.03
C ALA A 8 -13.65 -10.96 -21.97
N VAL A 9 -14.78 -10.25 -22.04
CA VAL A 9 -14.82 -8.79 -21.86
C VAL A 9 -14.43 -8.40 -20.43
N PHE A 10 -14.93 -9.09 -19.41
CA PHE A 10 -14.54 -8.83 -18.02
C PHE A 10 -13.04 -9.00 -17.79
N VAL A 11 -12.47 -10.11 -18.26
CA VAL A 11 -11.03 -10.40 -18.10
C VAL A 11 -10.18 -9.45 -18.95
N GLY A 12 -10.60 -9.16 -20.18
CA GLY A 12 -9.87 -8.33 -21.15
C GLY A 12 -10.23 -6.84 -21.13
N PHE A 13 -10.95 -6.35 -20.12
CA PHE A 13 -11.38 -4.95 -20.08
C PHE A 13 -10.17 -4.02 -19.94
N PHE A 14 -9.70 -3.45 -21.05
CA PHE A 14 -8.41 -2.75 -21.10
C PHE A 14 -8.21 -1.63 -20.07
N PRO A 15 -9.24 -0.86 -19.63
CA PRO A 15 -9.01 0.20 -18.66
C PRO A 15 -8.43 -0.32 -17.33
N GLN A 16 -8.69 -1.57 -16.95
CA GLN A 16 -8.14 -2.14 -15.71
C GLN A 16 -6.84 -2.93 -15.89
N LEU A 17 -6.43 -3.28 -17.11
CA LEU A 17 -5.46 -4.37 -17.36
C LEU A 17 -4.03 -4.10 -16.84
N VAL A 18 -3.58 -2.85 -16.83
CA VAL A 18 -2.18 -2.53 -16.46
C VAL A 18 -2.08 -2.13 -14.98
N ALA A 19 -2.83 -1.10 -14.58
CA ALA A 19 -2.75 -0.51 -13.24
C ALA A 19 -4.07 0.16 -12.82
N GLY A 20 -5.20 -0.31 -13.32
CA GLY A 20 -6.52 0.20 -12.90
C GLY A 20 -7.01 -0.43 -11.59
N PRO A 21 -8.14 0.05 -11.06
CA PRO A 21 -8.76 -0.55 -9.88
C PRO A 21 -9.07 -2.03 -10.10
N ILE A 22 -8.87 -2.86 -9.08
CA ILE A 22 -9.26 -4.28 -9.12
C ILE A 22 -10.79 -4.39 -9.23
N VAL A 23 -11.28 -4.89 -10.35
CA VAL A 23 -12.72 -5.02 -10.61
C VAL A 23 -13.24 -6.39 -10.18
N ARG A 24 -14.43 -6.39 -9.57
CA ARG A 24 -15.12 -7.63 -9.17
C ARG A 24 -16.14 -8.02 -10.22
N ALA A 25 -16.17 -9.31 -10.56
CA ALA A 25 -17.17 -9.86 -11.47
C ALA A 25 -18.61 -9.55 -11.03
N ALA A 26 -18.88 -9.57 -9.72
CA ALA A 26 -20.19 -9.26 -9.15
C ALA A 26 -20.67 -7.81 -9.43
N GLU A 27 -19.77 -6.89 -9.76
CA GLU A 27 -20.09 -5.49 -10.01
C GLU A 27 -20.04 -5.12 -11.49
N PHE A 28 -19.14 -5.75 -12.23
CA PHE A 28 -18.93 -5.45 -13.65
C PHE A 28 -19.85 -6.24 -14.56
N LEU A 29 -20.04 -7.54 -14.31
CA LEU A 29 -20.87 -8.38 -15.17
C LEU A 29 -22.33 -7.90 -15.25
N PRO A 30 -22.99 -7.42 -14.17
CA PRO A 30 -24.33 -6.84 -14.29
C PRO A 30 -24.36 -5.61 -15.21
N GLN A 31 -23.28 -4.81 -15.23
CA GLN A 31 -23.16 -3.67 -16.12
C GLN A 31 -23.02 -4.08 -17.58
N LEU A 32 -22.60 -5.32 -17.90
CA LEU A 32 -22.59 -5.83 -19.27
C LEU A 32 -24.00 -6.21 -19.76
N ALA A 33 -24.89 -6.61 -18.86
CA ALA A 33 -26.22 -7.11 -19.19
C ALA A 33 -27.28 -6.01 -19.37
N THR A 34 -27.04 -4.79 -18.89
CA THR A 34 -27.98 -3.66 -19.04
C THR A 34 -27.91 -3.05 -20.44
N SER A 35 -28.72 -2.04 -20.76
CA SER A 35 -28.47 -1.18 -21.94
C SER A 35 -27.64 0.04 -21.53
N ARG A 36 -26.73 0.51 -22.39
CA ARG A 36 -25.87 1.66 -22.07
C ARG A 36 -26.59 2.97 -22.36
N ALA A 37 -26.69 3.83 -21.37
CA ALA A 37 -27.22 5.18 -21.52
C ALA A 37 -26.08 6.17 -21.84
N TRP A 38 -25.60 6.16 -23.09
CA TRP A 38 -24.47 7.00 -23.52
C TRP A 38 -24.70 8.50 -23.29
N GLN A 39 -25.96 8.94 -23.37
CA GLN A 39 -26.36 10.32 -23.10
C GLN A 39 -26.19 10.73 -21.63
N ALA A 40 -26.12 9.75 -20.71
CA ALA A 40 -25.94 9.98 -19.28
C ALA A 40 -24.45 9.93 -18.85
N VAL A 41 -23.52 9.75 -19.79
CA VAL A 41 -22.08 9.76 -19.51
C VAL A 41 -21.63 11.21 -19.29
N ASP A 42 -21.08 11.51 -18.13
CA ASP A 42 -20.42 12.79 -17.87
C ASP A 42 -19.05 12.84 -18.56
N VAL A 43 -19.06 13.21 -19.83
CA VAL A 43 -17.85 13.35 -20.66
C VAL A 43 -16.90 14.39 -20.07
N ARG A 44 -17.42 15.51 -19.56
CA ARG A 44 -16.59 16.58 -19.00
C ARG A 44 -15.86 16.08 -17.75
N GLY A 45 -16.58 15.47 -16.80
CA GLY A 45 -16.00 14.91 -15.59
C GLY A 45 -14.97 13.83 -15.89
N ALA A 46 -15.25 12.93 -16.84
CA ALA A 46 -14.31 11.90 -17.25
C ALA A 46 -13.03 12.50 -17.88
N LEU A 47 -13.14 13.50 -18.75
CA LEU A 47 -11.96 14.17 -19.33
C LEU A 47 -11.15 14.91 -18.26
N VAL A 48 -11.79 15.61 -17.33
CA VAL A 48 -11.10 16.27 -16.21
C VAL A 48 -10.33 15.26 -15.37
N LEU A 49 -10.96 14.13 -15.01
CA LEU A 49 -10.30 13.06 -14.26
C LEU A 49 -9.11 12.48 -15.04
N PHE A 50 -9.28 12.22 -16.34
CA PHE A 50 -8.22 11.73 -17.20
C PHE A 50 -7.01 12.68 -17.22
N PHE A 51 -7.23 13.98 -17.44
CA PHE A 51 -6.14 14.96 -17.50
C PHE A 51 -5.47 15.17 -16.15
N ILE A 52 -6.21 15.11 -15.04
CA ILE A 52 -5.59 15.15 -13.70
C ILE A 52 -4.75 13.89 -13.47
N GLY A 53 -5.25 12.72 -13.85
CA GLY A 53 -4.50 11.46 -13.77
C GLY A 53 -3.22 11.52 -14.60
N PHE A 54 -3.32 12.01 -15.83
CA PHE A 54 -2.18 12.24 -16.72
C PHE A 54 -1.17 13.21 -16.10
N PHE A 55 -1.60 14.34 -15.55
CA PHE A 55 -0.72 15.31 -14.92
C PHE A 55 0.03 14.71 -13.71
N LYS A 56 -0.68 13.97 -12.84
CA LYS A 56 -0.06 13.26 -11.71
C LYS A 56 1.04 12.32 -12.20
N LYS A 57 0.77 11.53 -13.24
CA LYS A 57 1.73 10.57 -13.80
C LYS A 57 2.89 11.28 -14.51
N ALA A 58 2.61 11.98 -15.61
CA ALA A 58 3.60 12.50 -16.53
C ALA A 58 4.32 13.76 -16.03
N CYS A 59 3.62 14.65 -15.31
CA CYS A 59 4.20 15.91 -14.87
C CYS A 59 4.82 15.82 -13.48
N ILE A 60 4.30 14.96 -12.60
CA ILE A 60 4.79 14.88 -11.22
C ILE A 60 5.61 13.61 -11.00
N SER A 61 5.00 12.44 -11.16
CA SER A 61 5.66 11.16 -10.84
C SER A 61 6.94 10.96 -11.64
N ASP A 62 6.87 11.12 -12.98
CA ASP A 62 8.01 10.85 -13.85
C ASP A 62 9.18 11.81 -13.63
N ASN A 63 8.90 13.07 -13.26
CA ASN A 63 9.93 14.05 -12.93
C ASN A 63 10.57 13.79 -11.55
N ILE A 64 9.77 13.35 -10.58
CA ILE A 64 10.27 12.99 -9.24
C ILE A 64 11.05 11.67 -9.29
N ALA A 65 10.67 10.74 -10.16
CA ALA A 65 11.32 9.44 -10.32
C ALA A 65 12.83 9.59 -10.54
N VAL A 66 13.27 10.53 -11.37
CA VAL A 66 14.70 10.80 -11.61
C VAL A 66 15.47 11.10 -10.33
N VAL A 67 14.83 11.81 -9.39
CA VAL A 67 15.43 12.15 -8.09
C VAL A 67 15.42 10.96 -7.14
N VAL A 68 14.33 10.21 -7.13
CA VAL A 68 14.18 9.00 -6.31
C VAL A 68 15.19 7.94 -6.73
N ASP A 69 15.29 7.67 -8.03
CA ASP A 69 16.18 6.64 -8.57
C ASP A 69 17.64 7.00 -8.32
N ARG A 70 18.01 8.27 -8.48
CA ARG A 70 19.34 8.76 -8.15
C ARG A 70 19.70 8.55 -6.67
N TYR A 71 18.74 8.72 -5.77
CA TYR A 71 18.96 8.46 -4.34
C TYR A 71 19.12 6.97 -4.07
N PHE A 72 18.16 6.15 -4.49
CA PHE A 72 18.11 4.72 -4.14
C PHE A 72 19.19 3.89 -4.86
N SER A 73 19.77 4.38 -5.95
CA SER A 73 20.89 3.71 -6.62
C SER A 73 22.21 3.78 -5.85
N SER A 74 22.41 4.80 -5.00
CA SER A 74 23.66 5.02 -4.24
C SER A 74 23.43 5.80 -2.94
N PRO A 75 22.54 5.35 -2.04
CA PRO A 75 22.12 6.12 -0.87
C PRO A 75 23.25 6.45 0.10
N GLU A 76 24.31 5.64 0.15
CA GLU A 76 25.54 5.85 0.93
C GLU A 76 26.29 7.13 0.56
N SER A 77 26.11 7.62 -0.67
CA SER A 77 26.77 8.83 -1.15
C SER A 77 26.10 10.12 -0.65
N TYR A 78 24.88 10.03 -0.13
CA TYR A 78 24.01 11.18 0.15
C TYR A 78 23.86 11.49 1.63
N ASN A 79 23.79 12.78 1.98
CA ASN A 79 23.61 13.23 3.35
C ASN A 79 22.21 12.93 3.93
N VAL A 80 22.03 13.15 5.23
CA VAL A 80 20.78 12.89 5.97
C VAL A 80 19.57 13.62 5.37
N LEU A 81 19.73 14.88 4.98
CA LEU A 81 18.61 15.64 4.39
C LEU A 81 18.17 15.03 3.06
N SER A 82 19.12 14.55 2.26
CA SER A 82 18.84 13.89 0.99
C SER A 82 18.13 12.56 1.18
N ALA A 83 18.41 11.84 2.28
CA ALA A 83 17.64 10.65 2.65
C ALA A 83 16.17 10.96 2.94
N TRP A 84 15.92 12.04 3.70
CA TRP A 84 14.57 12.53 3.94
C TRP A 84 13.85 12.95 2.67
N VAL A 85 14.53 13.67 1.78
CA VAL A 85 13.99 14.06 0.48
C VAL A 85 13.69 12.82 -0.37
N GLY A 86 14.65 11.90 -0.53
CA GLY A 86 14.52 10.70 -1.36
C GLY A 86 13.36 9.81 -0.93
N VAL A 87 13.24 9.51 0.36
CA VAL A 87 12.16 8.64 0.89
C VAL A 87 10.79 9.33 0.82
N THR A 88 10.72 10.63 1.11
CA THR A 88 9.48 11.40 0.98
C THR A 88 9.03 11.48 -0.48
N PHE A 89 9.97 11.75 -1.39
CA PHE A 89 9.71 11.82 -2.82
C PHE A 89 9.32 10.47 -3.41
N ALA A 90 9.90 9.37 -2.92
CA ALA A 90 9.48 8.02 -3.30
C ALA A 90 8.01 7.78 -2.95
N SER A 91 7.57 8.25 -1.77
CA SER A 91 6.15 8.16 -1.36
C SER A 91 5.23 8.99 -2.24
N VAL A 92 5.67 10.18 -2.65
CA VAL A 92 4.92 11.05 -3.57
C VAL A 92 4.86 10.44 -4.97
N GLN A 93 5.99 9.96 -5.49
CA GLN A 93 6.13 9.32 -6.79
C GLN A 93 5.13 8.17 -6.91
N VAL A 94 5.17 7.18 -6.01
CA VAL A 94 4.29 6.01 -6.10
C VAL A 94 2.81 6.37 -6.02
N TYR A 95 2.47 7.38 -5.22
CA TYR A 95 1.10 7.85 -5.15
C TYR A 95 0.66 8.49 -6.46
N CYS A 96 1.47 9.37 -7.04
CA CYS A 96 1.14 10.08 -8.27
C CYS A 96 1.13 9.15 -9.48
N ASP A 97 2.06 8.21 -9.53
CA ASP A 97 2.12 7.15 -10.53
C ASP A 97 0.82 6.35 -10.51
N PHE A 98 0.52 5.76 -9.35
CA PHE A 98 -0.53 4.76 -9.28
C PHE A 98 -1.93 5.37 -9.22
N SER A 99 -2.11 6.48 -8.51
CA SER A 99 -3.38 7.22 -8.57
C SER A 99 -3.59 7.86 -9.93
N GLY A 100 -2.53 8.31 -10.62
CA GLY A 100 -2.62 8.82 -11.98
C GLY A 100 -3.13 7.78 -12.97
N TYR A 101 -2.56 6.57 -12.94
CA TYR A 101 -3.05 5.44 -13.73
C TYR A 101 -4.49 5.03 -13.37
N SER A 102 -4.81 4.98 -12.07
CA SER A 102 -6.16 4.63 -11.60
C SER A 102 -7.20 5.64 -12.10
N ASP A 103 -6.90 6.94 -12.03
CA ASP A 103 -7.80 8.01 -12.48
C ASP A 103 -8.04 7.93 -14.00
N MET A 104 -6.98 7.75 -14.79
CA MET A 104 -7.09 7.56 -16.24
C MET A 104 -7.90 6.30 -16.59
N ALA A 105 -7.69 5.19 -15.88
CA ALA A 105 -8.45 3.95 -16.04
C ALA A 105 -9.95 4.14 -15.76
N ILE A 106 -10.27 4.80 -14.65
CA ILE A 106 -11.63 5.12 -14.23
C ILE A 106 -12.32 6.03 -15.25
N ALA A 107 -11.62 7.07 -15.72
CA ALA A 107 -12.11 7.98 -16.75
C ALA A 107 -12.40 7.26 -18.08
N CYS A 108 -11.46 6.43 -18.57
CA CYS A 108 -11.64 5.65 -19.78
C CYS A 108 -12.85 4.70 -19.67
N ALA A 109 -13.00 4.02 -18.53
CA ALA A 109 -14.17 3.17 -18.31
C ALA A 109 -15.48 3.97 -18.32
N ALA A 110 -15.50 5.15 -17.69
CA ALA A 110 -16.67 6.02 -17.68
C ALA A 110 -17.05 6.51 -19.09
N LEU A 111 -16.06 6.88 -19.92
CA LEU A 111 -16.27 7.23 -21.33
C LEU A 111 -16.84 6.06 -22.15
N LEU A 112 -16.56 4.82 -21.76
CA LEU A 112 -17.14 3.60 -22.34
C LEU A 112 -18.50 3.20 -21.71
N GLY A 113 -19.04 4.02 -20.82
CA GLY A 113 -20.32 3.78 -20.14
C GLY A 113 -20.24 2.79 -18.97
N TYR A 114 -19.05 2.47 -18.47
CA TYR A 114 -18.83 1.57 -17.33
C TYR A 114 -18.36 2.33 -16.09
N LYS A 115 -18.84 1.91 -14.92
CA LYS A 115 -18.45 2.47 -13.64
C LYS A 115 -17.43 1.56 -12.97
N LEU A 116 -16.23 2.10 -12.73
CA LEU A 116 -15.22 1.50 -11.87
C LEU A 116 -15.20 2.21 -10.53
N ARG A 117 -14.73 1.50 -9.50
CA ARG A 117 -14.55 2.06 -8.16
C ARG A 117 -13.33 2.97 -8.12
N GLU A 118 -13.39 4.00 -7.28
CA GLU A 118 -12.20 4.77 -6.90
C GLU A 118 -11.16 3.91 -6.20
N ASN A 119 -9.88 4.25 -6.40
CA ASN A 119 -8.78 3.52 -5.80
C ASN A 119 -8.03 4.31 -4.71
N PHE A 120 -8.11 5.64 -4.72
CA PHE A 120 -7.43 6.51 -3.77
C PHE A 120 -8.33 7.62 -3.26
N ASN A 121 -8.20 7.97 -1.98
CA ASN A 121 -8.95 9.06 -1.36
C ASN A 121 -8.09 9.79 -0.31
N PHE A 122 -7.19 10.67 -0.77
CA PHE A 122 -6.30 11.44 0.10
C PHE A 122 -5.58 10.62 1.19
N PRO A 123 -4.86 9.53 0.81
CA PRO A 123 -4.31 8.59 1.78
C PRO A 123 -3.32 9.22 2.76
N PHE A 124 -2.54 10.22 2.34
CA PHE A 124 -1.54 10.88 3.20
C PHE A 124 -2.14 11.86 4.21
N PHE A 125 -3.46 12.08 4.16
CA PHE A 125 -4.21 12.81 5.18
C PHE A 125 -4.89 11.89 6.20
N ALA A 126 -4.66 10.57 6.11
CA ALA A 126 -5.20 9.61 7.06
C ALA A 126 -4.66 9.86 8.48
N GLY A 127 -5.55 10.00 9.47
CA GLY A 127 -5.15 10.25 10.85
C GLY A 127 -4.65 9.01 11.60
N ASP A 128 -4.89 7.82 11.05
CA ASP A 128 -4.41 6.55 11.58
C ASP A 128 -4.21 5.48 10.48
N ILE A 129 -3.53 4.39 10.82
CA ILE A 129 -3.19 3.31 9.88
C ILE A 129 -4.43 2.60 9.32
N THR A 130 -5.52 2.52 10.07
CA THR A 130 -6.76 1.92 9.57
C THR A 130 -7.43 2.82 8.54
N GLU A 131 -7.43 4.13 8.78
CA GLU A 131 -7.88 5.12 7.81
C GLU A 131 -7.02 5.12 6.55
N LEU A 132 -5.69 4.95 6.69
CA LEU A 132 -4.77 4.85 5.55
C LEU A 132 -5.17 3.70 4.61
N TRP A 133 -5.41 2.50 5.13
CA TRP A 133 -5.86 1.35 4.34
C TRP A 133 -7.29 1.47 3.78
N ARG A 134 -8.07 2.44 4.26
CA ARG A 134 -9.38 2.80 3.68
C ARG A 134 -9.28 3.85 2.58
N ARG A 135 -8.11 4.46 2.40
CA ARG A 135 -7.85 5.57 1.47
C ARG A 135 -6.77 5.25 0.43
N TRP A 136 -5.93 4.26 0.67
CA TRP A 136 -4.88 3.78 -0.21
C TRP A 136 -5.29 2.47 -0.88
N HIS A 137 -5.14 2.38 -2.21
CA HIS A 137 -5.40 1.17 -3.00
C HIS A 137 -6.69 0.45 -2.57
N MET A 138 -7.79 1.19 -2.51
CA MET A 138 -9.05 0.78 -1.89
C MET A 138 -9.62 -0.49 -2.54
N SER A 139 -9.41 -0.69 -3.85
CA SER A 139 -9.86 -1.90 -4.53
C SER A 139 -9.14 -3.15 -4.00
N LEU A 140 -7.81 -3.10 -3.85
CA LEU A 140 -7.03 -4.20 -3.26
C LEU A 140 -7.32 -4.39 -1.78
N SER A 141 -7.36 -3.30 -1.01
CA SER A 141 -7.68 -3.35 0.42
C SER A 141 -9.02 -4.07 0.68
N SER A 142 -10.05 -3.71 -0.10
CA SER A 142 -11.35 -4.37 -0.01
C SER A 142 -11.29 -5.82 -0.51
N TRP A 143 -10.50 -6.12 -1.54
CA TRP A 143 -10.34 -7.47 -2.08
C TRP A 143 -9.66 -8.39 -1.06
N LEU A 144 -8.53 -7.97 -0.48
CA LEU A 144 -7.84 -8.68 0.60
C LEU A 144 -8.77 -8.92 1.79
N ARG A 145 -9.58 -7.93 2.16
CA ARG A 145 -10.57 -8.10 3.22
C ARG A 145 -11.59 -9.20 2.88
N ASP A 146 -12.21 -9.11 1.72
CA ASP A 146 -13.39 -9.93 1.38
C ASP A 146 -13.04 -11.33 0.90
N TYR A 147 -11.91 -11.50 0.20
CA TYR A 147 -11.48 -12.77 -0.40
C TYR A 147 -10.37 -13.49 0.35
N LEU A 148 -9.70 -12.82 1.30
CA LEU A 148 -8.62 -13.44 2.10
C LEU A 148 -8.91 -13.38 3.59
N TYR A 149 -9.00 -12.19 4.17
CA TYR A 149 -9.14 -12.00 5.62
C TYR A 149 -10.43 -12.61 6.21
N ILE A 150 -11.59 -12.32 5.62
CA ILE A 150 -12.89 -12.85 6.09
C ILE A 150 -12.94 -14.39 5.93
N PRO A 151 -12.61 -14.98 4.76
CA PRO A 151 -12.57 -16.43 4.60
C PRO A 151 -11.62 -17.16 5.54
N LEU A 152 -10.47 -16.56 5.90
CA LEU A 152 -9.56 -17.10 6.93
C LEU A 152 -10.16 -17.13 8.34
N GLY A 153 -11.34 -16.54 8.55
CA GLY A 153 -12.02 -16.48 9.82
C GLY A 153 -11.71 -15.21 10.62
N GLY A 154 -11.17 -14.16 9.98
CA GLY A 154 -10.87 -12.86 10.61
C GLY A 154 -12.07 -12.15 11.24
N SER A 155 -13.30 -12.65 11.03
CA SER A 155 -14.53 -12.14 11.62
C SER A 155 -15.26 -13.16 12.52
N ARG A 156 -14.69 -14.35 12.74
CA ARG A 156 -15.29 -15.39 13.59
C ARG A 156 -14.61 -15.38 14.97
N ASN A 157 -15.35 -15.03 16.02
CA ASN A 157 -14.90 -15.13 17.42
C ASN A 157 -14.73 -16.60 17.92
N ASN A 158 -14.69 -17.58 17.01
CA ASN A 158 -14.66 -18.99 17.36
C ASN A 158 -13.25 -19.44 17.72
N SER A 159 -13.04 -19.63 19.02
CA SER A 159 -11.81 -20.04 19.72
C SER A 159 -11.41 -21.51 19.51
N LYS A 160 -11.99 -22.25 18.55
CA LYS A 160 -11.78 -23.71 18.44
C LYS A 160 -10.53 -24.13 17.64
N ASN A 161 -9.83 -23.21 16.98
CA ASN A 161 -8.62 -23.50 16.17
C ASN A 161 -7.34 -22.90 16.78
N ASP A 162 -7.14 -23.09 18.09
CA ASP A 162 -5.93 -22.72 18.84
C ASP A 162 -4.86 -23.84 18.84
N SER A 163 -4.86 -24.75 17.85
CA SER A 163 -3.82 -25.78 17.79
C SER A 163 -2.47 -25.18 17.37
N LEU A 164 -1.40 -25.59 18.05
CA LEU A 164 -0.02 -25.17 17.78
C LEU A 164 0.42 -25.44 16.32
N SER A 165 -0.24 -26.38 15.65
CA SER A 165 0.05 -26.83 14.29
C SER A 165 -0.12 -25.77 13.20
N PHE A 166 -1.10 -24.87 13.32
CA PHE A 166 -1.39 -23.88 12.28
C PHE A 166 -0.29 -22.80 12.16
N PRO A 167 0.11 -22.10 13.23
CA PRO A 167 1.21 -21.14 13.16
C PRO A 167 2.58 -21.82 12.96
N ILE A 168 2.78 -23.06 13.41
CA ILE A 168 4.01 -23.82 13.07
C ILE A 168 4.07 -24.09 11.55
N GLY A 169 2.99 -24.58 10.96
CA GLY A 169 2.94 -24.84 9.51
C GLY A 169 3.12 -23.56 8.68
N LEU A 170 2.64 -22.43 9.19
CA LEU A 170 2.76 -21.14 8.54
C LEU A 170 4.15 -20.48 8.74
N ALA A 171 4.71 -20.58 9.94
CA ALA A 171 6.10 -20.20 10.20
C ALA A 171 7.06 -21.02 9.31
N ALA A 172 6.80 -22.32 9.16
CA ALA A 172 7.50 -23.18 8.21
C ALA A 172 7.29 -22.72 6.76
N PHE A 173 6.06 -22.41 6.34
CA PHE A 173 5.78 -21.88 5.00
C PHE A 173 6.55 -20.58 4.70
N PHE A 174 6.49 -19.58 5.59
CA PHE A 174 7.22 -18.32 5.38
C PHE A 174 8.73 -18.48 5.47
N THR A 175 9.22 -19.38 6.34
CA THR A 175 10.66 -19.70 6.41
C THR A 175 11.12 -20.37 5.12
N ILE A 176 10.36 -21.34 4.60
CA ILE A 176 10.66 -22.02 3.34
C ILE A 176 10.55 -21.05 2.17
N ALA A 177 9.52 -20.20 2.12
CA ALA A 177 9.39 -19.17 1.10
C ALA A 177 10.58 -18.20 1.14
N CYS A 178 10.94 -17.66 2.31
CA CYS A 178 12.13 -16.81 2.44
C CYS A 178 13.41 -17.57 2.04
N TRP A 179 13.56 -18.84 2.43
CA TRP A 179 14.73 -19.64 2.08
C TRP A 179 14.85 -19.90 0.57
N ILE A 180 13.74 -20.20 -0.11
CA ILE A 180 13.70 -20.41 -1.56
C ILE A 180 14.02 -19.12 -2.32
N PHE A 181 13.54 -17.97 -1.84
CA PHE A 181 13.56 -16.72 -2.61
C PHE A 181 14.66 -15.72 -2.22
N VAL A 182 15.31 -15.86 -1.06
CA VAL A 182 16.34 -14.89 -0.61
C VAL A 182 17.74 -15.18 -1.15
N GLY A 183 18.08 -16.42 -1.52
CA GLY A 183 19.35 -16.73 -2.21
C GLY A 183 20.64 -16.55 -1.35
N LYS A 184 21.41 -17.64 -1.26
CA LYS A 184 22.80 -17.86 -0.74
C LYS A 184 23.34 -17.18 0.54
N SER A 185 22.88 -16.03 1.03
CA SER A 185 23.30 -15.55 2.36
C SER A 185 22.48 -16.23 3.45
N SER A 186 22.99 -17.38 3.92
CA SER A 186 22.30 -18.24 4.88
C SER A 186 21.97 -17.49 6.18
N SER A 187 22.92 -16.75 6.77
CA SER A 187 22.76 -16.12 8.08
C SER A 187 21.65 -15.06 8.14
N MET A 188 21.55 -14.19 7.14
CA MET A 188 20.56 -13.11 7.15
C MET A 188 19.16 -13.62 6.80
N THR A 189 19.06 -14.58 5.88
CA THR A 189 17.80 -15.29 5.60
C THR A 189 17.26 -15.92 6.88
N PHE A 190 18.13 -16.56 7.67
CA PHE A 190 17.76 -17.10 8.98
C PHE A 190 17.38 -16.00 9.97
N ALA A 191 18.08 -14.87 10.02
CA ALA A 191 17.74 -13.77 10.93
C ALA A 191 16.37 -13.14 10.62
N VAL A 192 16.08 -12.87 9.34
CA VAL A 192 14.78 -12.33 8.90
C VAL A 192 13.67 -13.34 9.13
N ALA A 193 13.87 -14.61 8.76
CA ALA A 193 12.88 -15.66 9.01
C ALA A 193 12.63 -15.85 10.51
N PHE A 194 13.69 -15.84 11.34
CA PHE A 194 13.57 -15.93 12.79
C PHE A 194 12.80 -14.74 13.37
N PHE A 195 13.12 -13.51 12.93
CA PHE A 195 12.42 -12.30 13.35
C PHE A 195 10.94 -12.34 12.96
N LEU A 196 10.63 -12.69 11.71
CA LEU A 196 9.24 -12.81 11.25
C LEU A 196 8.48 -13.90 12.01
N CYS A 197 9.10 -15.06 12.23
CA CYS A 197 8.51 -16.16 13.00
C CYS A 197 8.27 -15.77 14.46
N SER A 198 9.22 -15.07 15.09
CA SER A 198 9.07 -14.63 16.48
C SER A 198 8.02 -13.53 16.61
N VAL A 199 7.99 -12.55 15.71
CA VAL A 199 6.91 -11.56 15.62
C VAL A 199 5.56 -12.24 15.43
N PHE A 200 5.46 -13.20 14.50
CA PHE A 200 4.22 -13.90 14.22
C PHE A 200 3.76 -14.74 15.41
N ALA A 201 4.68 -15.41 16.10
CA ALA A 201 4.41 -16.16 17.32
C ALA A 201 3.91 -15.23 18.43
N THR A 202 4.58 -14.09 18.67
CA THR A 202 4.14 -13.09 19.65
C THR A 202 2.74 -12.57 19.33
N VAL A 203 2.47 -12.20 18.08
CA VAL A 203 1.15 -11.74 17.63
C VAL A 203 0.08 -12.81 17.83
N THR A 204 0.40 -14.06 17.50
CA THR A 204 -0.54 -15.17 17.56
C THR A 204 -0.85 -15.59 19.00
N TYR A 205 0.12 -15.51 19.91
CA TYR A 205 0.02 -16.14 21.22
C TYR A 205 0.04 -15.18 22.41
N LEU A 206 0.59 -13.98 22.26
CA LEU A 206 0.81 -13.06 23.37
C LEU A 206 -0.05 -11.80 23.27
N ILE A 207 -0.43 -11.38 22.05
CA ILE A 207 -1.16 -10.12 21.83
C ILE A 207 -2.68 -10.36 21.70
N GLY A 208 -3.43 -9.90 22.70
CA GLY A 208 -4.90 -9.94 22.73
C GLY A 208 -5.49 -11.10 23.54
N THR A 209 -6.81 -11.07 23.77
CA THR A 209 -7.53 -12.16 24.42
C THR A 209 -7.71 -13.34 23.47
N ARG A 210 -8.09 -14.51 24.00
CA ARG A 210 -8.21 -15.77 23.25
C ARG A 210 -8.99 -15.64 21.93
N GLY A 211 -10.11 -14.92 21.90
CA GLY A 211 -10.87 -14.67 20.67
C GLY A 211 -10.20 -13.69 19.68
N GLN A 212 -9.40 -12.75 20.18
CA GLN A 212 -8.74 -11.73 19.37
C GLN A 212 -7.43 -12.20 18.73
N ARG A 213 -6.74 -13.16 19.37
CA ARG A 213 -5.52 -13.78 18.83
C ARG A 213 -5.72 -14.32 17.41
N ASN A 214 -6.84 -15.00 17.16
CA ASN A 214 -7.19 -15.48 15.82
C ASN A 214 -7.42 -14.33 14.83
N THR A 215 -8.02 -13.25 15.28
CA THR A 215 -8.22 -12.04 14.46
C THR A 215 -6.88 -11.38 14.10
N ASN A 216 -6.00 -11.20 15.09
CA ASN A 216 -4.70 -10.55 14.94
C ASN A 216 -3.77 -11.41 14.07
N ARG A 217 -3.78 -12.73 14.27
CA ARG A 217 -3.10 -13.72 13.41
C ARG A 217 -3.56 -13.61 11.96
N ASN A 218 -4.87 -13.62 11.72
CA ASN A 218 -5.43 -13.56 10.37
C ASN A 218 -5.14 -12.22 9.68
N LEU A 219 -5.12 -11.13 10.45
CA LEU A 219 -4.74 -9.81 9.96
C LEU A 219 -3.26 -9.78 9.55
N MET A 220 -2.36 -10.31 10.39
CA MET A 220 -0.94 -10.43 10.07
C MET A 220 -0.72 -11.28 8.81
N LEU A 221 -1.38 -12.43 8.75
CA LEU A 221 -1.40 -13.31 7.59
C LEU A 221 -1.82 -12.60 6.31
N THR A 222 -2.93 -11.86 6.37
CA THR A 222 -3.46 -11.13 5.22
C THR A 222 -2.44 -10.12 4.70
N MET A 223 -1.75 -9.41 5.59
CA MET A 223 -0.78 -8.40 5.20
C MET A 223 0.54 -8.99 4.70
N LEU A 224 1.01 -10.10 5.29
CA LEU A 224 2.18 -10.84 4.78
C LEU A 224 1.92 -11.43 3.40
N LEU A 225 0.75 -12.04 3.19
CA LEU A 225 0.32 -12.54 1.88
C LEU A 225 0.12 -11.39 0.88
N GLY A 226 -0.37 -10.24 1.33
CA GLY A 226 -0.42 -9.00 0.55
C GLY A 226 0.97 -8.53 0.11
N GLY A 227 1.97 -8.63 0.99
CA GLY A 227 3.38 -8.40 0.63
C GLY A 227 3.88 -9.38 -0.43
N LEU A 228 3.65 -10.68 -0.23
CA LEU A 228 4.04 -11.72 -1.20
C LEU A 228 3.36 -11.57 -2.56
N TRP A 229 2.14 -11.01 -2.60
CA TRP A 229 1.45 -10.70 -3.85
C TRP A 229 2.21 -9.65 -4.69
N HIS A 230 2.93 -8.73 -4.05
CA HIS A 230 3.77 -7.75 -4.74
C HIS A 230 5.11 -8.33 -5.21
N GLY A 231 5.65 -9.33 -4.52
CA GLY A 231 6.84 -10.04 -4.94
C GLY A 231 7.43 -10.94 -3.86
N ALA A 232 8.38 -11.79 -4.25
CA ALA A 232 8.98 -12.78 -3.36
C ALA A 232 10.21 -12.27 -2.57
N ALA A 233 10.65 -11.03 -2.82
CA ALA A 233 11.77 -10.42 -2.10
C ALA A 233 11.41 -10.17 -0.62
N TRP A 234 12.41 -10.30 0.26
CA TRP A 234 12.25 -10.12 1.71
C TRP A 234 11.67 -8.76 2.09
N ASN A 235 12.00 -7.71 1.34
CA ASN A 235 11.50 -6.35 1.56
C ASN A 235 9.96 -6.28 1.53
N TYR A 236 9.32 -6.99 0.60
CA TYR A 236 7.86 -7.00 0.48
C TYR A 236 7.20 -7.72 1.66
N VAL A 237 7.86 -8.76 2.18
CA VAL A 237 7.41 -9.47 3.38
C VAL A 237 7.54 -8.57 4.61
N ILE A 238 8.65 -7.84 4.76
CA ILE A 238 8.82 -6.85 5.84
C ILE A 238 7.78 -5.74 5.74
N TRP A 239 7.56 -5.19 4.54
CA TRP A 239 6.51 -4.20 4.30
C TRP A 239 5.12 -4.70 4.75
N GLY A 240 4.75 -5.92 4.36
CA GLY A 240 3.50 -6.56 4.78
C GLY A 240 3.43 -6.76 6.30
N GLY A 241 4.51 -7.24 6.90
CA GLY A 241 4.63 -7.43 8.36
C GLY A 241 4.49 -6.13 9.14
N MET A 242 5.11 -5.04 8.68
CA MET A 242 5.00 -3.71 9.28
C MET A 242 3.55 -3.22 9.28
N HIS A 243 2.85 -3.32 8.14
CA HIS A 243 1.44 -2.94 8.06
C HIS A 243 0.54 -3.83 8.94
N GLY A 244 0.81 -5.13 8.99
CA GLY A 244 0.13 -6.06 9.89
C GLY A 244 0.27 -5.66 11.36
N LEU A 245 1.51 -5.40 11.80
CA LEU A 245 1.80 -4.97 13.17
C LEU A 245 1.14 -3.63 13.51
N ALA A 246 1.24 -2.67 12.61
CA ALA A 246 0.68 -1.34 12.82
C ALA A 246 -0.86 -1.38 12.95
N LEU A 247 -1.55 -2.20 12.14
CA LEU A 247 -2.99 -2.39 12.25
C LEU A 247 -3.39 -3.12 13.55
N ILE A 248 -2.63 -4.13 13.97
CA ILE A 248 -2.86 -4.84 15.24
C ILE A 248 -2.66 -3.91 16.42
N PHE A 249 -1.54 -3.18 16.44
CA PHE A 249 -1.24 -2.20 17.47
C PHE A 249 -2.35 -1.14 17.57
N HIS A 250 -2.75 -0.57 16.43
CA HIS A 250 -3.82 0.42 16.39
C HIS A 250 -5.16 -0.14 16.89
N LYS A 251 -5.49 -1.40 16.56
CA LYS A 251 -6.69 -2.08 17.03
C LYS A 251 -6.68 -2.31 18.55
N GLU A 252 -5.58 -2.82 19.11
CA GLU A 252 -5.47 -3.03 20.56
C GLU A 252 -5.41 -1.68 21.31
N TRP A 253 -4.76 -0.67 20.74
CA TRP A 253 -4.74 0.69 21.27
C TRP A 253 -6.15 1.28 21.40
N LYS A 254 -6.97 1.22 20.33
CA LYS A 254 -8.36 1.71 20.36
C LYS A 254 -9.22 0.98 21.39
N ARG A 255 -8.84 -0.24 21.77
CA ARG A 255 -9.53 -1.01 22.79
C ARG A 255 -9.14 -0.62 24.21
N TRP A 256 -7.85 -0.43 24.48
CA TRP A 256 -7.37 0.01 25.80
C TRP A 256 -7.68 1.48 26.07
N PHE A 257 -7.68 2.30 25.02
CA PHE A 257 -7.97 3.73 25.08
C PHE A 257 -9.14 4.08 24.15
N PRO A 258 -10.36 3.60 24.46
CA PRO A 258 -11.54 3.95 23.69
C PRO A 258 -11.79 5.46 23.84
N SER A 259 -11.89 6.16 22.72
CA SER A 259 -12.17 7.59 22.71
C SER A 259 -13.49 7.84 22.00
N ASN A 260 -14.50 8.27 22.76
CA ASN A 260 -15.78 8.73 22.22
C ASN A 260 -15.78 10.23 21.88
N ARG A 261 -14.65 10.93 22.04
CA ARG A 261 -14.53 12.37 21.77
C ARG A 261 -13.89 12.59 20.41
N SER A 262 -14.29 13.65 19.72
CA SER A 262 -13.59 14.10 18.51
C SER A 262 -12.12 14.36 18.83
N PRO A 263 -11.17 13.93 17.99
CA PRO A 263 -9.75 14.20 18.21
C PRO A 263 -9.51 15.71 18.34
N GLY A 264 -8.76 16.12 19.37
CA GLY A 264 -8.35 17.51 19.56
C GLY A 264 -7.43 17.98 18.42
N LEU A 265 -7.19 19.30 18.33
CA LEU A 265 -6.42 19.92 17.26
C LEU A 265 -5.03 19.28 17.06
N ILE A 266 -4.33 18.98 18.17
CA ILE A 266 -3.02 18.33 18.17
C ILE A 266 -3.11 16.95 17.49
N ARG A 267 -4.10 16.13 17.84
CA ARG A 267 -4.26 14.79 17.25
C ARG A 267 -4.66 14.84 15.78
N LYS A 268 -5.46 15.84 15.39
CA LYS A 268 -5.81 16.10 13.97
C LYS A 268 -4.60 16.53 13.14
N ALA A 269 -3.62 17.23 13.73
CA ALA A 269 -2.39 17.62 13.05
C ALA A 269 -1.33 16.50 13.06
N LEU A 270 -1.07 15.88 14.21
CA LEU A 270 -0.02 14.86 14.36
C LEU A 270 -0.39 13.51 13.77
N GLY A 271 -1.67 13.13 13.75
CA GLY A 271 -2.12 11.84 13.22
C GLY A 271 -1.70 11.61 11.77
N PRO A 272 -2.04 12.52 10.83
CA PRO A 272 -1.57 12.46 9.46
C PRO A 272 -0.06 12.43 9.29
N LEU A 273 0.67 13.24 10.06
CA LEU A 273 2.14 13.28 10.01
C LEU A 273 2.76 11.94 10.42
N LEU A 274 2.32 11.37 11.54
CA LEU A 274 2.80 10.07 12.02
C LEU A 274 2.41 8.92 11.09
N THR A 275 1.20 8.97 10.55
CA THR A 275 0.70 7.97 9.59
C THR A 275 1.49 8.03 8.29
N PHE A 276 1.77 9.23 7.77
CA PHE A 276 2.62 9.43 6.61
C PHE A 276 4.06 8.99 6.87
N TRP A 277 4.63 9.32 8.03
CA TRP A 277 5.99 8.90 8.37
C TRP A 277 6.13 7.38 8.45
N PHE A 278 5.17 6.71 9.08
CA PHE A 278 5.11 5.24 9.06
C PHE A 278 4.96 4.69 7.64
N TRP A 279 4.08 5.30 6.83
CA TRP A 279 3.91 4.92 5.42
C TRP A 279 5.23 5.01 4.66
N ALA A 280 5.92 6.15 4.76
CA ALA A 280 7.19 6.40 4.09
C ALA A 280 8.27 5.42 4.55
N LEU A 281 8.33 5.12 5.85
CA LEU A 281 9.23 4.11 6.41
C LEU A 281 8.93 2.71 5.88
N ALA A 282 7.65 2.30 5.81
CA ALA A 282 7.27 1.01 5.25
C ALA A 282 7.58 0.96 3.73
N TYR A 283 7.23 2.03 3.01
CA TYR A 283 7.43 2.13 1.57
C TYR A 283 8.92 2.17 1.18
N LEU A 284 9.81 2.64 2.06
CA LEU A 284 11.27 2.54 1.86
C LEU A 284 11.69 1.10 1.57
N PHE A 285 11.23 0.12 2.36
CA PHE A 285 11.50 -1.29 2.10
C PHE A 285 10.96 -1.70 0.73
N PHE A 286 9.70 -1.35 0.46
CA PHE A 286 9.04 -1.65 -0.81
C PHE A 286 9.81 -1.08 -2.02
N ARG A 287 10.29 0.16 -1.94
CA ARG A 287 11.06 0.81 -3.00
C ARG A 287 12.45 0.18 -3.16
N ALA A 288 13.13 -0.15 -2.06
CA ALA A 288 14.46 -0.75 -2.09
C ALA A 288 14.47 -2.16 -2.70
N ALA A 289 13.34 -2.89 -2.72
CA ALA A 289 13.24 -4.14 -3.48
C ALA A 289 13.53 -3.97 -4.98
N GLY A 290 13.28 -2.78 -5.54
CA GLY A 290 13.56 -2.48 -6.94
C GLY A 290 15.06 -2.46 -7.29
N GLU A 291 15.94 -2.34 -6.29
CA GLU A 291 17.40 -2.31 -6.49
C GLU A 291 18.03 -3.71 -6.65
N GLY A 292 17.23 -4.78 -6.62
CA GLY A 292 17.69 -6.15 -6.85
C GLY A 292 18.72 -6.62 -5.83
N GLU A 293 19.91 -6.99 -6.28
CA GLU A 293 21.02 -7.46 -5.41
C GLU A 293 21.46 -6.40 -4.39
N ASN A 294 21.32 -5.11 -4.72
CA ASN A 294 21.70 -4.00 -3.85
C ASN A 294 20.61 -3.61 -2.85
N SER A 295 19.43 -4.26 -2.89
CA SER A 295 18.28 -3.95 -2.01
C SER A 295 18.62 -3.86 -0.53
N ILE A 296 19.58 -4.66 -0.05
CA ILE A 296 20.04 -4.66 1.34
C ILE A 296 20.77 -3.35 1.68
N GLN A 297 21.81 -3.03 0.92
CA GLN A 297 22.63 -1.83 1.11
C GLN A 297 21.76 -0.57 0.95
N ALA A 298 20.89 -0.58 -0.06
CA ALA A 298 19.96 0.50 -0.29
C ALA A 298 19.02 0.71 0.90
N THR A 299 18.44 -0.38 1.44
CA THR A 299 17.58 -0.31 2.63
C THR A 299 18.35 0.16 3.87
N GLN A 300 19.56 -0.35 4.10
CA GLN A 300 20.38 0.01 5.26
C GLN A 300 20.70 1.49 5.30
N HIS A 301 21.30 2.03 4.23
CA HIS A 301 21.69 3.44 4.18
C HIS A 301 20.48 4.37 4.14
N ALA A 302 19.39 3.96 3.49
CA ALA A 302 18.15 4.73 3.53
C ALA A 302 17.54 4.77 4.94
N LEU A 303 17.58 3.67 5.69
CA LEU A 303 17.13 3.63 7.09
C LEU A 303 18.04 4.46 8.01
N GLU A 304 19.36 4.37 7.86
CA GLU A 304 20.32 5.17 8.61
C GLU A 304 20.02 6.67 8.45
N GLY A 305 19.82 7.13 7.22
CA GLY A 305 19.51 8.54 6.95
C GLY A 305 18.10 8.95 7.39
N PHE A 306 17.08 8.17 7.04
CA PHE A 306 15.68 8.55 7.25
C PHE A 306 15.19 8.35 8.68
N LEU A 307 15.54 7.22 9.31
CA LEU A 307 15.07 6.87 10.65
C LEU A 307 16.07 7.26 11.73
N PHE A 308 17.37 7.04 11.50
CA PHE A 308 18.42 7.23 12.51
C PHE A 308 19.19 8.53 12.38
N PHE A 309 18.87 9.37 11.37
CA PHE A 309 19.51 10.67 11.13
C PHE A 309 21.04 10.57 11.01
N HIS A 310 21.54 9.49 10.43
CA HIS A 310 22.95 9.22 10.26
C HIS A 310 23.27 8.97 8.79
N SER A 311 24.34 9.59 8.29
CA SER A 311 24.91 9.27 6.97
C SER A 311 26.36 9.71 6.90
N ASN A 312 27.18 8.92 6.20
CA ASN A 312 28.56 9.25 5.87
C ASN A 312 28.68 9.97 4.51
N GLY A 313 27.57 10.05 3.76
CA GLY A 313 27.50 10.68 2.46
C GLY A 313 27.56 12.21 2.53
N THR A 314 28.23 12.83 1.55
CA THR A 314 28.39 14.29 1.47
C THR A 314 27.57 14.91 0.34
N GLN A 315 27.09 14.11 -0.61
CA GLN A 315 26.29 14.62 -1.72
C GLN A 315 24.92 15.11 -1.21
N ALA A 316 24.41 16.13 -1.88
CA ALA A 316 23.10 16.69 -1.61
C ALA A 316 22.21 16.53 -2.85
N ILE A 317 21.00 16.02 -2.65
CA ILE A 317 19.94 16.10 -3.65
C ILE A 317 19.34 17.50 -3.53
N GLY A 318 19.58 18.34 -4.54
CA GLY A 318 19.16 19.73 -4.53
C GLY A 318 17.64 19.88 -4.36
N PRO A 319 17.15 20.80 -3.51
CA PRO A 319 15.71 20.98 -3.26
C PRO A 319 14.97 21.83 -4.30
N SER A 320 15.58 22.20 -5.42
CA SER A 320 15.29 23.46 -6.11
C SER A 320 14.02 23.58 -6.95
N PHE A 321 13.08 22.61 -6.94
CA PHE A 321 11.77 22.85 -7.60
C PHE A 321 10.62 21.97 -7.07
N LEU A 322 10.93 20.80 -6.53
CA LEU A 322 9.93 19.75 -6.29
C LEU A 322 9.16 19.88 -4.96
N ILE A 323 9.65 20.69 -3.99
CA ILE A 323 8.95 20.94 -2.71
C ILE A 323 7.60 21.64 -2.94
N GLY A 324 7.49 22.49 -3.97
CA GLY A 324 6.25 23.16 -4.36
C GLY A 324 5.18 22.24 -4.96
N LEU A 325 5.54 21.00 -5.35
CA LEU A 325 4.59 20.04 -5.93
C LEU A 325 3.70 19.39 -4.87
N ILE A 326 4.12 19.30 -3.60
CA ILE A 326 3.35 18.63 -2.54
C ILE A 326 2.03 19.39 -2.23
N PRO A 327 2.04 20.73 -2.05
CA PRO A 327 0.79 21.48 -1.91
C PRO A 327 -0.08 21.44 -3.18
N LEU A 328 0.55 21.52 -4.36
CA LEU A 328 -0.14 21.45 -5.65
C LEU A 328 -0.85 20.10 -5.83
N LEU A 329 -0.27 19.00 -5.37
CA LEU A 329 -0.88 17.66 -5.38
C LEU A 329 -2.17 17.60 -4.57
N GLY A 330 -2.17 18.20 -3.38
CA GLY A 330 -3.38 18.29 -2.55
C GLY A 330 -4.50 19.01 -3.27
N ILE A 331 -4.19 20.14 -3.93
CA ILE A 331 -5.16 20.94 -4.69
C ILE A 331 -5.67 20.15 -5.91
N LEU A 332 -4.78 19.55 -6.70
CA LEU A 332 -5.15 18.78 -7.89
C LEU A 332 -6.01 17.56 -7.56
N HIS A 333 -5.65 16.83 -6.51
CA HIS A 333 -6.46 15.68 -6.07
C HIS A 333 -7.83 16.13 -5.53
N PHE A 334 -7.92 17.30 -4.92
CA PHE A 334 -9.18 17.89 -4.48
C PHE A 334 -10.10 18.34 -5.60
N ILE A 335 -9.53 18.94 -6.64
CA ILE A 335 -10.28 19.31 -7.84
C ILE A 335 -10.83 18.05 -8.53
N ALA A 336 -10.01 16.99 -8.67
CA ALA A 336 -10.46 15.72 -9.23
C ALA A 336 -11.61 15.12 -8.41
N TYR A 337 -11.45 15.07 -7.09
CA TYR A 337 -12.44 14.45 -6.21
C TYR A 337 -13.79 15.18 -6.27
N LYS A 338 -13.80 16.51 -6.20
CA LYS A 338 -15.04 17.30 -6.28
C LYS A 338 -15.66 17.38 -7.68
N GLY A 339 -14.89 17.08 -8.73
CA GLY A 339 -15.36 17.13 -10.11
C GLY A 339 -15.99 15.84 -10.61
N TRP A 340 -15.91 14.76 -9.84
CA TRP A 340 -16.31 13.40 -10.24
C TRP A 340 -17.39 12.76 -9.34
N THR A 341 -17.60 13.28 -8.13
CA THR A 341 -18.77 13.01 -7.26
C THR A 341 -19.93 13.92 -7.59
#